data_AF-A0A7C2X9L4-F1
#
_entry.id   AF-A0A7C2X9L4-F1
#
_cell.length_a   1.000
_cell.length_b   1.000
_cell.length_c   1.000
_cell.angle_alpha   90.00
_cell.angle_beta   90.00
_cell.angle_gamma   90.00
#
_symmetry.space_group_name_H-M   'P 1'
#
loop_
_entity.id
_entity.type
_entity.pdbx_description
1 polymer ?
#
loop_
_entity_poly.entity_id
_entity_poly.type
_entity_poly.pdbx_seq_one_letter_code
_entity_poly.pdbx_strand_id
1 'polypeptide(L)'
;MMLLVISIGTILVAFDLYALSILDIPMMNAISLGLSFLLLPIIIFTAINDGILGVLAYILSTIGLFKSMKYGLGDIFRRRTEHVSFFLYLLLPITVFFLVNDVYSIFEAVTYISMVTNFFLNAIAAAALLRVAITRFIKRRSWIYQLLISIFALASNTIIIILNIQSGIPIFVYIFLSWIIIGFFVSSIIETVKKIKEEMKEESNHP
;
A
#
# COMPACT_ATOMS: atom_id res chain seq x y z
N MET A 1 27.29 7.30 -0.39
CA MET A 1 27.56 5.84 -0.33
C MET A 1 26.40 5.02 -0.86
N MET A 2 25.18 5.13 -0.32
CA MET A 2 24.01 4.34 -0.76
C MET A 2 23.64 4.54 -2.24
N LEU A 3 23.57 5.80 -2.71
CA LEU A 3 23.37 6.12 -4.14
C LEU A 3 24.44 5.50 -5.05
N LEU A 4 25.69 5.46 -4.58
CA LEU A 4 26.82 4.90 -5.33
C LEU A 4 26.69 3.39 -5.48
N VAL A 5 26.26 2.70 -4.41
CA VAL A 5 26.00 1.25 -4.42
C VAL A 5 24.82 0.90 -5.33
N ILE A 6 23.75 1.70 -5.30
CA ILE A 6 22.59 1.53 -6.18
C ILE A 6 23.00 1.73 -7.62
N SER A 7 23.65 2.85 -7.95
CA SER A 7 24.08 3.15 -9.31
C SER A 7 25.05 2.11 -9.86
N ILE A 8 26.01 1.63 -9.06
CA ILE A 8 26.93 0.56 -9.47
C ILE A 8 26.16 -0.74 -9.72
N GLY A 9 25.23 -1.11 -8.83
CA GLY A 9 24.39 -2.31 -8.99
C GLY A 9 23.53 -2.24 -10.25
N THR A 10 22.88 -1.10 -10.53
CA THR A 10 22.05 -0.92 -11.73
C THR A 10 22.88 -0.95 -13.01
N ILE A 11 24.10 -0.39 -12.98
CA ILE A 11 25.03 -0.41 -14.13
C ILE A 11 25.49 -1.84 -14.43
N LEU A 12 25.84 -2.62 -13.40
CA LEU A 12 26.22 -4.03 -13.56
C LEU A 12 25.09 -4.87 -14.17
N VAL A 13 23.86 -4.70 -13.68
CA VAL A 13 22.68 -5.38 -14.23
C VAL A 13 22.40 -4.96 -15.68
N ALA A 14 22.59 -3.68 -16.01
CA ALA A 14 22.41 -3.18 -17.37
C ALA A 14 23.42 -3.78 -18.36
N PHE A 15 24.68 -3.97 -17.94
CA PHE A 15 25.69 -4.62 -18.77
C PHE A 15 25.37 -6.09 -19.05
N ASP A 16 24.83 -6.83 -18.08
CA ASP A 16 24.44 -8.24 -18.28
C ASP A 16 23.21 -8.39 -19.17
N LEU A 17 22.20 -7.52 -19.03
CA LEU A 17 21.04 -7.50 -19.94
C LEU A 17 21.45 -7.14 -21.37
N TYR A 18 22.44 -6.26 -21.52
CA TYR A 18 23.00 -5.91 -22.83
C TYR A 18 23.81 -7.06 -23.43
N ALA A 19 24.60 -7.77 -22.62
CA ALA A 19 25.34 -8.96 -23.05
C ALA A 19 24.40 -10.11 -23.48
N LEU A 20 23.31 -10.32 -22.74
CA LEU A 20 22.28 -11.32 -23.08
C LEU A 20 21.51 -10.94 -24.36
N SER A 21 21.24 -9.65 -24.56
CA SER A 21 20.61 -9.11 -25.78
C SER A 21 21.49 -9.33 -27.02
N ILE A 22 22.80 -9.11 -26.91
CA ILE A 22 23.75 -9.37 -28.01
C ILE A 22 23.81 -10.85 -28.40
N LEU A 23 23.64 -11.75 -27.42
CA LEU A 23 23.69 -13.19 -27.64
C LEU A 23 22.36 -13.77 -28.16
N ASP A 24 21.30 -12.96 -28.25
CA ASP A 24 19.94 -13.35 -28.68
C ASP A 24 19.37 -14.55 -27.89
N ILE A 25 19.82 -14.70 -26.64
CA ILE A 25 19.38 -15.78 -25.75
C ILE A 25 18.23 -15.23 -24.89
N PRO A 26 16.99 -15.75 -25.01
CA PRO A 26 15.92 -15.39 -24.09
C PRO A 26 16.37 -15.73 -22.66
N MET A 27 16.15 -14.82 -21.71
CA MET A 27 16.65 -14.90 -20.33
C MET A 27 16.36 -16.25 -19.64
N MET A 28 15.27 -16.92 -20.03
CA MET A 28 14.91 -18.26 -19.58
C MET A 28 15.92 -19.36 -20.01
N ASN A 29 16.53 -19.23 -21.19
CA ASN A 29 17.54 -20.15 -21.72
C ASN A 29 18.95 -19.87 -21.17
N ALA A 30 19.24 -18.65 -20.72
CA ALA A 30 20.50 -18.33 -20.05
C ALA A 30 20.60 -19.01 -18.66
N ILE A 31 19.45 -19.17 -18.00
CA ILE A 31 19.31 -19.89 -16.72
C ILE A 31 19.57 -21.39 -16.92
N SER A 32 19.08 -21.98 -18.02
CA SER A 32 19.28 -23.40 -18.35
C SER A 32 20.70 -23.74 -18.83
N LEU A 33 21.43 -22.77 -19.39
CA LEU A 33 22.82 -22.91 -19.87
C LEU A 33 23.90 -22.85 -18.77
N GLY A 34 23.52 -22.77 -17.49
CA GLY A 34 24.47 -22.81 -16.37
C GLY A 34 25.12 -21.48 -15.99
N LEU A 35 24.75 -20.36 -16.64
CA LEU A 35 25.11 -19.00 -16.17
C LEU A 35 24.42 -18.62 -14.85
N SER A 36 23.48 -19.45 -14.39
CA SER A 36 22.74 -19.29 -13.13
C SER A 36 23.62 -19.04 -11.92
N PHE A 37 24.78 -19.70 -11.78
CA PHE A 37 25.62 -19.50 -10.59
C PHE A 37 26.32 -18.12 -10.53
N LEU A 38 26.61 -17.54 -11.70
CA LEU A 38 27.31 -16.25 -11.82
C LEU A 38 26.33 -15.07 -11.71
N LEU A 39 25.10 -15.26 -12.22
CA LEU A 39 24.01 -14.28 -12.14
C LEU A 39 23.27 -14.30 -10.80
N LEU A 40 23.28 -15.43 -10.07
CA LEU A 40 22.54 -15.58 -8.81
C LEU A 40 22.98 -14.58 -7.73
N PRO A 41 24.27 -14.31 -7.49
CA PRO A 41 24.68 -13.25 -6.56
C PRO A 41 24.17 -11.87 -6.96
N ILE A 42 24.10 -11.57 -8.26
CA ILE A 42 23.63 -10.29 -8.80
C ILE A 42 22.10 -10.18 -8.67
N ILE A 43 21.37 -11.25 -8.96
CA ILE A 43 19.91 -11.32 -8.79
C ILE A 43 19.54 -11.18 -7.31
N ILE A 44 20.25 -11.89 -6.42
CA ILE A 44 20.06 -11.76 -4.97
C ILE A 44 20.40 -10.34 -4.51
N PHE A 45 21.52 -9.78 -4.96
CA PHE A 45 21.91 -8.42 -4.58
C PHE A 45 20.89 -7.38 -5.07
N THR A 46 20.39 -7.52 -6.29
CA THR A 46 19.37 -6.64 -6.87
C THR A 46 18.03 -6.79 -6.14
N ALA A 47 17.59 -8.03 -5.89
CA ALA A 47 16.35 -8.31 -5.15
C ALA A 47 16.43 -7.81 -3.69
N ILE A 48 17.58 -7.96 -3.03
CA ILE A 48 17.80 -7.42 -1.69
C ILE A 48 17.80 -5.89 -1.71
N ASN A 49 18.49 -5.28 -2.67
CA ASN A 49 18.58 -3.82 -2.76
C ASN A 49 17.21 -3.20 -3.07
N ASP A 50 16.50 -3.70 -4.08
CA ASP A 50 15.15 -3.23 -4.42
C ASP A 50 14.15 -3.53 -3.29
N GLY A 51 14.27 -4.68 -2.63
CA GLY A 51 13.47 -5.03 -1.47
C GLY A 51 13.69 -4.07 -0.29
N ILE A 52 14.93 -3.79 0.08
CA ILE A 52 15.28 -2.86 1.16
C ILE A 52 14.84 -1.44 0.81
N LEU A 53 15.11 -0.96 -0.40
CA LEU A 53 14.69 0.37 -0.86
C LEU A 53 13.17 0.51 -0.88
N GLY A 54 12.47 -0.51 -1.36
CA GLY A 54 11.01 -0.57 -1.34
C GLY A 54 10.46 -0.49 0.07
N VAL A 55 10.97 -1.32 0.99
CA VAL A 55 10.56 -1.30 2.41
C VAL A 55 10.83 0.06 3.05
N LEU A 56 11.99 0.66 2.81
CA LEU A 56 12.32 2.00 3.33
C LEU A 56 11.39 3.07 2.76
N ALA A 57 11.09 3.03 1.46
CA ALA A 57 10.15 3.96 0.83
C ALA A 57 8.75 3.84 1.43
N TYR A 58 8.28 2.61 1.67
CA TYR A 58 7.00 2.36 2.34
C TYR A 58 7.00 2.88 3.78
N ILE A 59 8.02 2.58 4.58
CA ILE A 59 8.12 3.07 5.96
C ILE A 59 8.11 4.59 6.00
N LEU A 60 8.88 5.26 5.13
CA LEU A 60 8.92 6.72 5.04
C LEU A 60 7.55 7.31 4.63
N SER A 61 6.87 6.68 3.66
CA SER A 61 5.53 7.07 3.24
C SER A 61 4.51 6.94 4.38
N THR A 62 4.54 5.84 5.12
CA THR A 62 3.68 5.59 6.28
C THR A 62 3.94 6.58 7.42
N ILE A 63 5.21 6.93 7.69
CA ILE A 63 5.55 8.00 8.65
C ILE A 63 4.94 9.33 8.21
N GLY A 64 5.01 9.66 6.92
CA GLY A 64 4.39 10.84 6.32
C GLY A 64 2.87 10.88 6.54
N LEU A 65 2.20 9.74 6.32
CA LEU A 65 0.76 9.59 6.58
C LEU A 65 0.42 9.86 8.05
N PHE A 66 1.12 9.23 9.00
CA PHE A 66 0.89 9.48 10.43
C PHE A 66 1.13 10.93 10.85
N LYS A 67 2.16 11.58 10.29
CA LYS A 67 2.42 13.00 10.55
C LYS A 67 1.33 13.91 9.96
N SER A 68 0.73 13.53 8.84
CA SER A 68 -0.34 14.30 8.19
C SER A 68 -1.71 14.15 8.88
N MET A 69 -1.93 13.04 9.60
CA MET A 69 -3.15 12.79 10.34
C MET A 69 -3.24 13.73 11.54
N LYS A 70 -4.16 14.71 11.46
CA LYS A 70 -4.40 15.68 12.54
C LYS A 70 -5.07 15.06 13.78
N TYR A 71 -5.77 13.93 13.64
CA TYR A 71 -6.56 13.31 14.69
C TYR A 71 -6.48 11.77 14.62
N GLY A 72 -6.79 11.10 15.73
CA GLY A 72 -6.85 9.64 15.84
C GLY A 72 -5.49 8.97 16.03
N LEU A 73 -5.21 7.90 15.28
CA LEU A 73 -3.94 7.16 15.37
C LEU A 73 -2.72 8.04 15.15
N GLY A 74 -2.84 9.10 14.32
CA GLY A 74 -1.80 10.11 14.12
C GLY A 74 -1.39 10.84 15.39
N ASP A 75 -2.32 11.10 16.30
CA ASP A 75 -2.03 11.81 17.56
C ASP A 75 -1.46 10.85 18.62
N ILE A 76 -2.00 9.63 18.69
CA ILE A 76 -1.53 8.56 19.59
C ILE A 76 -0.06 8.20 19.29
N PHE A 77 0.28 8.09 17.99
CA PHE A 77 1.59 7.60 17.56
C PHE A 77 2.53 8.70 17.07
N ARG A 78 2.15 9.98 17.20
CA ARG A 78 2.91 11.13 16.69
C ARG A 78 4.38 11.18 17.13
N ARG A 79 4.66 10.71 18.35
CA ARG A 79 6.01 10.70 18.95
C ARG A 79 6.83 9.45 18.64
N ARG A 80 6.23 8.38 18.09
CA ARG A 80 6.90 7.09 17.80
C ARG A 80 6.53 6.55 16.40
N THR A 81 6.33 7.45 15.45
CA THR A 81 5.84 7.11 14.10
C THR A 81 6.75 6.12 13.36
N GLU A 82 8.06 6.18 13.59
CA GLU A 82 9.05 5.30 12.96
C GLU A 82 8.86 3.83 13.35
N HIS A 83 8.84 3.54 14.66
CA HIS A 83 8.65 2.18 15.16
C HIS A 83 7.27 1.63 14.80
N VAL A 84 6.23 2.46 14.94
CA VAL A 84 4.85 2.06 14.64
C VAL A 84 4.67 1.73 13.17
N SER A 85 5.29 2.50 12.27
CA SER A 85 5.25 2.22 10.82
C SER A 85 5.91 0.90 10.47
N PHE A 86 7.04 0.58 11.10
CA PHE A 86 7.71 -0.71 10.93
C PHE A 86 6.85 -1.88 11.41
N PHE A 87 6.25 -1.78 12.61
CA PHE A 87 5.39 -2.83 13.15
C PHE A 87 4.11 -3.02 12.31
N LEU A 88 3.52 -1.94 11.80
CA LEU A 88 2.35 -2.02 10.93
C LEU A 88 2.67 -2.70 9.59
N TYR A 89 3.85 -2.44 9.04
CA TYR A 89 4.32 -3.11 7.82
C TYR A 89 4.46 -4.63 8.02
N LEU A 90 4.93 -5.06 9.20
CA LEU A 90 5.07 -6.47 9.56
C LEU A 90 3.75 -7.14 9.94
N LEU A 91 2.77 -6.38 10.43
CA LEU A 91 1.54 -6.95 10.99
C LEU A 91 0.76 -7.75 9.95
N LEU A 92 0.64 -7.23 8.72
CA LEU A 92 -0.12 -7.89 7.67
C LEU A 92 0.55 -9.21 7.19
N PRO A 93 1.84 -9.25 6.83
CA PRO A 93 2.55 -10.50 6.56
C PRO A 93 2.48 -11.51 7.70
N ILE A 94 2.60 -11.07 8.96
CA ILE A 94 2.51 -11.94 10.13
C ILE A 94 1.10 -12.54 10.26
N THR A 95 0.05 -11.72 10.12
CA THR A 95 -1.35 -12.22 10.18
C THR A 95 -1.62 -13.26 9.11
N VAL A 96 -1.11 -13.06 7.90
CA VAL A 96 -1.24 -14.00 6.79
C VAL A 96 -0.43 -15.27 7.03
N PHE A 97 0.80 -15.13 7.57
CA PHE A 97 1.66 -16.28 7.91
C PHE A 97 0.94 -17.25 8.84
N PHE A 98 0.32 -16.75 9.91
CA PHE A 98 -0.40 -17.59 10.88
C PHE A 98 -1.66 -18.26 10.31
N LEU A 99 -2.26 -17.72 9.26
CA LEU A 99 -3.50 -18.24 8.67
C LEU A 99 -3.25 -19.28 7.58
N VAL A 100 -2.18 -19.13 6.80
CA VAL A 100 -1.97 -19.94 5.59
C VAL A 100 -0.82 -20.94 5.75
N ASN A 101 0.16 -20.69 6.64
CA ASN A 101 1.32 -21.58 6.89
C ASN A 101 2.11 -21.99 5.63
N ASP A 102 2.02 -21.23 4.53
CA ASP A 102 2.79 -21.43 3.31
C ASP A 102 3.40 -20.11 2.83
N VAL A 103 4.71 -20.12 2.59
CA VAL A 103 5.49 -18.93 2.21
C VAL A 103 5.02 -18.36 0.86
N TYR A 104 4.71 -19.21 -0.11
CA TYR A 104 4.25 -18.76 -1.43
C TYR A 104 2.89 -18.09 -1.34
N SER A 105 1.98 -18.73 -0.61
CA SER A 105 0.64 -18.19 -0.38
C SER A 105 0.65 -16.88 0.42
N ILE A 106 1.68 -16.61 1.24
CA ILE A 106 1.84 -15.31 1.90
C ILE A 106 2.11 -14.21 0.89
N PHE A 107 3.04 -14.41 -0.04
CA PHE A 107 3.32 -13.41 -1.08
C PHE A 107 2.09 -13.13 -1.94
N GLU A 108 1.36 -14.19 -2.32
CA GLU A 108 0.12 -14.06 -3.08
C GLU A 108 -0.95 -13.28 -2.30
N ALA A 109 -1.18 -13.64 -1.04
CA ALA A 109 -2.16 -12.99 -0.18
C ALA A 109 -1.82 -11.52 0.07
N VAL A 110 -0.57 -11.20 0.44
CA VAL A 110 -0.13 -9.83 0.72
C VAL A 110 -0.26 -8.97 -0.54
N THR A 111 0.09 -9.51 -1.70
CA THR A 111 -0.03 -8.82 -2.99
C THR A 111 -1.49 -8.59 -3.34
N TYR A 112 -2.34 -9.61 -3.22
CA TYR A 112 -3.77 -9.53 -3.46
C TYR A 112 -4.43 -8.51 -2.53
N ILE A 113 -4.20 -8.59 -1.22
CA ILE A 113 -4.79 -7.68 -0.24
C ILE A 113 -4.32 -6.24 -0.49
N SER A 114 -3.03 -6.03 -0.79
CA SER A 114 -2.50 -4.70 -1.12
C SER A 114 -3.14 -4.13 -2.38
N MET A 115 -3.31 -4.95 -3.41
CA MET A 115 -3.95 -4.57 -4.67
C MET A 115 -5.41 -4.17 -4.45
N VAL A 116 -6.21 -5.02 -3.82
CA VAL A 116 -7.65 -4.76 -3.57
C VAL A 116 -7.82 -3.55 -2.66
N THR A 117 -6.97 -3.39 -1.65
CA THR A 117 -6.96 -2.21 -0.76
C THR A 117 -6.65 -0.93 -1.54
N ASN A 118 -5.71 -0.96 -2.48
CA ASN A 118 -5.39 0.19 -3.31
C ASN A 118 -6.59 0.59 -4.19
N PHE A 119 -7.25 -0.37 -4.84
CA PHE A 119 -8.48 -0.11 -5.59
C PHE A 119 -9.58 0.47 -4.69
N PHE A 120 -9.73 -0.05 -3.47
CA PHE A 120 -10.70 0.46 -2.49
C PHE A 120 -10.41 1.91 -2.09
N LEU A 121 -9.15 2.24 -1.78
CA LEU A 121 -8.75 3.62 -1.46
C LEU A 121 -8.96 4.57 -2.63
N ASN A 122 -8.66 4.13 -3.86
CA ASN A 122 -8.91 4.92 -5.06
C ASN A 122 -10.41 5.14 -5.32
N ALA A 123 -11.26 4.15 -5.02
CA ALA A 123 -12.71 4.30 -5.09
C ALA A 123 -13.21 5.35 -4.07
N ILE A 124 -12.72 5.31 -2.82
CA ILE A 124 -13.08 6.31 -1.80
C ILE A 124 -12.62 7.71 -2.23
N ALA A 125 -11.39 7.84 -2.74
CA ALA A 125 -10.88 9.11 -3.23
C ALA A 125 -11.70 9.65 -4.41
N ALA A 126 -12.08 8.78 -5.35
CA ALA A 126 -12.96 9.12 -6.47
C ALA A 126 -14.37 9.55 -6.00
N ALA A 127 -14.93 8.88 -5.00
CA ALA A 127 -16.21 9.26 -4.40
C ALA A 127 -16.13 10.63 -3.70
N ALA A 128 -15.04 10.92 -2.99
CA ALA A 128 -14.79 12.22 -2.40
C ALA A 128 -14.63 13.31 -3.46
N LEU A 129 -13.90 13.03 -4.56
CA LEU A 129 -13.74 13.96 -5.67
C LEU A 129 -15.07 14.22 -6.37
N LEU A 130 -15.89 13.18 -6.56
CA LEU A 130 -17.25 13.29 -7.08
C LEU A 130 -18.10 14.19 -6.18
N ARG A 131 -18.08 14.00 -4.85
CA ARG A 131 -18.79 14.86 -3.90
C ARG A 131 -18.35 16.32 -3.99
N VAL A 132 -17.04 16.58 -4.06
CA VAL A 132 -16.48 17.94 -4.17
C VAL A 132 -16.84 18.57 -5.52
N ALA A 133 -16.76 17.80 -6.60
CA ALA A 133 -17.22 18.24 -7.91
C ALA A 133 -18.70 18.63 -7.81
N ILE A 134 -19.56 17.76 -7.28
CA ILE A 134 -21.01 18.01 -7.19
C ILE A 134 -21.36 19.21 -6.29
N THR A 135 -20.59 19.48 -5.25
CA THR A 135 -20.86 20.63 -4.35
C THR A 135 -20.29 21.95 -4.86
N ARG A 136 -19.25 21.94 -5.71
CA ARG A 136 -18.58 23.14 -6.23
C ARG A 136 -18.93 23.49 -7.68
N PHE A 137 -20.09 23.03 -8.17
CA PHE A 137 -20.57 23.09 -9.56
C PHE A 137 -20.45 24.43 -10.31
N ILE A 138 -20.16 25.56 -9.64
CA ILE A 138 -20.46 26.89 -10.17
C ILE A 138 -19.22 27.71 -10.60
N LYS A 139 -17.98 27.31 -10.28
CA LYS A 139 -16.81 28.23 -10.45
C LYS A 139 -15.69 27.84 -11.44
N ARG A 140 -15.66 26.63 -12.04
CA ARG A 140 -14.55 26.24 -12.93
C ARG A 140 -14.99 25.49 -14.19
N ARG A 141 -14.47 25.93 -15.34
CA ARG A 141 -14.64 25.33 -16.67
C ARG A 141 -14.19 23.85 -16.74
N SER A 142 -13.26 23.43 -15.88
CA SER A 142 -12.74 22.06 -15.81
C SER A 142 -13.60 21.07 -15.02
N TRP A 143 -14.74 21.52 -14.49
CA TRP A 143 -15.60 20.71 -13.62
C TRP A 143 -16.17 19.46 -14.32
N ILE A 144 -16.48 19.55 -15.62
CA ILE A 144 -16.99 18.42 -16.42
C ILE A 144 -15.96 17.30 -16.51
N TYR A 145 -14.68 17.62 -16.76
CA TYR A 145 -13.61 16.62 -16.83
C TYR A 145 -13.38 15.94 -15.47
N GLN A 146 -13.43 16.71 -14.39
CA GLN A 146 -13.30 16.17 -13.03
C GLN A 146 -14.45 15.22 -12.71
N LEU A 147 -15.67 15.55 -13.10
CA LEU A 147 -16.83 14.69 -12.91
C LEU A 147 -16.71 13.39 -13.72
N LEU A 148 -16.36 13.47 -15.00
CA LEU A 148 -16.17 12.28 -15.86
C LEU A 148 -15.07 11.37 -15.32
N ILE A 149 -13.92 11.93 -14.93
CA ILE A 149 -12.81 11.17 -14.35
C ILE A 149 -13.25 10.51 -13.03
N SER A 150 -13.99 11.24 -12.18
CA SER A 150 -14.45 10.70 -10.89
C SER A 150 -15.43 9.55 -11.08
N ILE A 151 -16.41 9.70 -11.97
CA ILE A 151 -17.40 8.65 -12.24
C ILE A 151 -16.71 7.43 -12.84
N PHE A 152 -15.84 7.63 -13.83
CA PHE A 152 -15.13 6.53 -14.47
C PHE A 152 -14.22 5.81 -13.48
N ALA A 153 -13.42 6.55 -12.70
CA ALA A 153 -12.55 5.96 -11.68
C ALA A 153 -13.37 5.24 -10.60
N LEU A 154 -14.47 5.83 -10.12
CA LEU A 154 -15.31 5.19 -9.12
C LEU A 154 -15.91 3.89 -9.65
N ALA A 155 -16.45 3.91 -10.87
CA ALA A 155 -17.06 2.74 -11.50
C ALA A 155 -16.01 1.64 -11.76
N SER A 156 -14.87 1.98 -12.36
CA SER A 156 -13.82 1.00 -12.70
C SER A 156 -13.23 0.37 -11.44
N ASN A 157 -12.85 1.17 -10.44
CA ASN A 157 -12.33 0.65 -9.17
C ASN A 157 -13.36 -0.24 -8.47
N THR A 158 -14.64 0.16 -8.45
CA THR A 158 -15.72 -0.63 -7.82
C THR A 158 -15.93 -1.97 -8.53
N ILE A 159 -15.96 -1.98 -9.86
CA ILE A 159 -16.08 -3.22 -10.66
C ILE A 159 -14.89 -4.14 -10.38
N ILE A 160 -13.66 -3.61 -10.38
CA ILE A 160 -12.46 -4.39 -10.10
C ILE A 160 -12.53 -5.02 -8.71
N ILE A 161 -12.98 -4.27 -7.69
CA ILE A 161 -13.15 -4.80 -6.33
C ILE A 161 -14.19 -5.92 -6.31
N ILE A 162 -15.36 -5.72 -6.93
CA ILE A 162 -16.42 -6.74 -6.96
C ILE A 162 -15.93 -8.01 -7.65
N LEU A 163 -15.27 -7.88 -8.80
CA LEU A 163 -14.73 -9.03 -9.53
C LEU A 163 -13.70 -9.78 -8.68
N ASN A 164 -12.77 -9.06 -8.04
CA ASN A 164 -11.78 -9.68 -7.15
C ASN A 164 -12.42 -10.35 -5.93
N ILE A 165 -13.50 -9.81 -5.38
CA ILE A 165 -14.24 -10.44 -4.27
C ILE A 165 -14.96 -11.70 -4.74
N GLN A 166 -15.51 -11.71 -5.96
CA GLN A 166 -16.24 -12.85 -6.52
C GLN A 166 -15.32 -14.01 -6.93
N SER A 167 -14.18 -13.72 -7.57
CA SER A 167 -13.26 -14.74 -8.11
C SER A 167 -12.04 -14.99 -7.23
N GLY A 168 -11.81 -14.17 -6.21
CA GLY A 168 -10.66 -14.27 -5.33
C GLY A 168 -10.75 -15.45 -4.36
N ILE A 169 -9.59 -15.84 -3.82
CA ILE A 169 -9.51 -16.89 -2.81
C ILE A 169 -10.24 -16.41 -1.54
N PRO A 170 -11.24 -17.17 -1.03
CA PRO A 170 -12.12 -16.71 0.06
C PRO A 170 -11.39 -16.21 1.30
N ILE A 171 -10.31 -16.91 1.70
CA ILE A 171 -9.54 -16.53 2.89
C ILE A 171 -8.90 -15.14 2.74
N PHE A 172 -8.43 -14.76 1.55
CA PHE A 172 -7.84 -13.44 1.31
C PHE A 172 -8.89 -12.34 1.35
N VAL A 173 -10.07 -12.62 0.78
CA VAL A 173 -11.24 -11.72 0.85
C VAL A 173 -11.67 -11.50 2.31
N TYR A 174 -11.73 -12.55 3.12
CA TYR A 174 -12.09 -12.44 4.53
C TYR A 174 -11.07 -11.64 5.33
N ILE A 175 -9.77 -11.83 5.09
CA ILE A 175 -8.72 -11.02 5.70
C ILE A 175 -8.91 -9.54 5.33
N PHE A 176 -9.08 -9.26 4.03
CA PHE A 176 -9.32 -7.90 3.53
C PHE A 176 -10.54 -7.23 4.19
N LEU A 177 -11.69 -7.91 4.21
CA LEU A 177 -12.91 -7.38 4.83
C LEU A 177 -12.76 -7.19 6.34
N SER A 178 -12.09 -8.13 7.02
CA SER A 178 -11.83 -8.03 8.47
C SER A 178 -11.01 -6.79 8.80
N TRP A 179 -9.99 -6.49 8.00
CA TRP A 179 -9.18 -5.29 8.15
C TRP A 179 -9.98 -4.00 7.99
N ILE A 180 -10.91 -3.94 7.04
CA ILE A 180 -11.82 -2.79 6.88
C ILE A 180 -12.72 -2.63 8.11
N ILE A 181 -13.30 -3.74 8.59
CA ILE A 181 -14.18 -3.75 9.76
C ILE A 181 -13.42 -3.28 11.02
N ILE A 182 -12.21 -3.78 11.24
CA ILE A 182 -11.33 -3.35 12.34
C ILE A 182 -11.04 -1.84 12.24
N GLY A 183 -10.72 -1.36 11.04
CA GLY A 183 -10.49 0.07 10.80
C GLY A 183 -11.69 0.94 11.19
N PHE A 184 -12.90 0.49 10.85
CA PHE A 184 -14.15 1.16 11.24
C PHE A 184 -14.34 1.18 12.76
N PHE A 185 -14.15 0.04 13.44
CA PHE A 185 -14.23 -0.03 14.91
C PHE A 185 -13.24 0.89 15.59
N VAL A 186 -11.98 0.89 15.15
CA VAL A 186 -10.94 1.78 15.69
C VAL A 186 -11.33 3.25 15.52
N SER A 187 -11.83 3.62 14.33
CA SER A 187 -12.30 4.99 14.07
C SER A 187 -13.47 5.38 14.97
N SER A 188 -14.44 4.48 15.16
CA SER A 188 -15.61 4.71 16.01
C SER A 188 -15.23 4.88 17.48
N ILE A 189 -14.35 4.03 18.01
CA ILE A 189 -13.87 4.13 19.39
C ILE A 189 -13.16 5.47 19.63
N ILE A 190 -12.29 5.87 18.70
CA ILE A 190 -11.58 7.16 18.79
C ILE A 190 -12.56 8.33 18.84
N GLU A 191 -13.60 8.31 18.00
CA GLU A 191 -14.62 9.37 17.97
C GLU A 191 -15.42 9.42 19.28
N THR A 192 -15.84 8.27 19.80
CA THR A 192 -16.57 8.19 21.07
C THR A 192 -15.73 8.70 22.24
N VAL A 193 -14.46 8.27 22.36
CA VAL A 193 -13.56 8.77 23.41
C VAL A 193 -13.36 10.28 23.32
N LYS A 194 -13.32 10.83 22.10
CA LYS A 194 -13.22 12.27 21.89
C LYS A 194 -14.47 13.01 22.40
N LYS A 195 -15.67 12.55 22.04
CA LYS A 195 -16.94 13.17 22.49
C LYS A 195 -17.04 13.21 24.02
N ILE A 196 -16.72 12.09 24.67
CA ILE A 196 -16.69 12.00 26.15
C ILE A 196 -15.74 13.04 26.74
N LYS A 197 -14.56 13.23 26.15
CA LYS A 197 -13.57 14.20 26.64
C LYS A 197 -13.98 15.66 26.43
N GLU A 198 -14.75 15.95 25.38
CA GLU A 198 -15.31 17.27 25.12
C GLU A 198 -16.43 17.59 26.12
N GLU A 199 -17.34 16.65 26.36
CA GLU A 199 -18.42 16.76 27.35
C GLU A 199 -17.89 16.96 28.78
N MET A 200 -16.88 16.20 29.21
CA MET A 200 -16.24 16.37 30.53
C MET A 200 -15.54 17.73 30.71
N LYS A 201 -15.09 18.36 29.63
CA LYS A 201 -14.47 19.70 29.68
C LYS A 201 -15.51 20.80 29.81
N GLU A 202 -16.65 20.65 29.15
CA GLU A 202 -17.76 21.61 29.22
C GLU A 202 -18.41 21.62 30.62
N GLU A 203 -18.57 20.46 31.25
CA GLU A 203 -19.04 20.38 32.65
C GLU A 203 -18.06 20.99 33.66
N SER A 204 -16.74 20.92 33.41
CA SER A 204 -15.74 21.55 34.29
C SER A 204 -15.67 23.09 34.17
N ASN A 205 -16.17 23.66 33.08
CA ASN A 205 -16.15 25.09 32.79
C ASN A 205 -17.47 25.81 33.16
N HIS A 206 -18.48 25.06 33.60
CA HIS A 206 -19.73 25.60 34.16
C HIS A 206 -19.89 25.14 35.62
N PRO A 207 -19.19 25.79 36.59
CA PRO A 207 -19.53 25.69 38.01
C PRO A 207 -20.80 26.47 38.36
#